data_AF-A0A7J7WEC0-F1
#
_entry.id   AF-A0A7J7WEC0-F1
#
_cell.length_a   1.000
_cell.length_b   1.000
_cell.length_c   1.000
_cell.angle_alpha   90.00
_cell.angle_beta   90.00
_cell.angle_gamma   90.00
#
_symmetry.space_group_name_H-M   'P 1'
#
loop_
_entity.id
_entity.type
_entity.pdbx_description
1 polymer ?
#
loop_
_entity_poly.entity_id
_entity_poly.type
_entity_poly.pdbx_seq_one_letter_code
_entity_poly.pdbx_strand_id
1 'polypeptide(L)'
;MATADSVSLFTGLGLSEHKARETLKNAALSAQLREAATQAQQTLGSAIDKATGTLLYGVASRLRDPRRLPFLVRYVANKKIHTEAQLSAALEYVRSHPLDPIDPVDFERECGVGIEVTPEQIEAAVEVAIQRHRPQLLEERYHFNMGLLMGEARAALKWADGKMIKHEVDMQVLHLLGPKRETDLEKKPKVAKARPEETEQRAAKDAVENGEAAGQALSLMEQLRGEALKFHKPGAHPLPARTQRHPAHRARQSHQLQLRLRQGQQRHLLSAL
;
A
#
# COMPACT_ATOMS: atom_id res chain seq x y z
N MET A 1 -28.72 9.71 -24.46
CA MET A 1 -29.08 9.10 -23.15
C MET A 1 -28.12 7.97 -22.79
N ALA A 2 -27.89 6.97 -23.65
CA ALA A 2 -26.94 5.87 -23.41
C ALA A 2 -25.47 6.25 -23.06
N THR A 3 -25.01 7.43 -23.47
CA THR A 3 -23.65 7.92 -23.17
C THR A 3 -23.51 8.43 -21.74
N ALA A 4 -24.52 9.12 -21.20
CA ALA A 4 -24.51 9.64 -19.83
C ALA A 4 -24.54 8.49 -18.81
N ASP A 5 -25.35 7.47 -19.07
CA ASP A 5 -25.44 6.26 -18.25
C ASP A 5 -24.14 5.44 -18.27
N SER A 6 -23.38 5.49 -19.37
CA SER A 6 -22.09 4.81 -19.44
C SER A 6 -20.99 5.57 -18.69
N VAL A 7 -21.02 6.90 -18.67
CA VAL A 7 -20.07 7.70 -17.87
C VAL A 7 -20.30 7.43 -16.39
N SER A 8 -21.55 7.46 -15.91
CA SER A 8 -21.88 7.21 -14.51
C SER A 8 -21.54 5.79 -14.07
N LEU A 9 -21.74 4.79 -14.94
CA LEU A 9 -21.30 3.42 -14.68
C LEU A 9 -19.78 3.36 -14.49
N PHE A 10 -19.00 3.93 -15.41
CA PHE A 10 -17.54 3.87 -15.37
C PHE A 10 -16.95 4.65 -14.20
N THR A 11 -17.51 5.80 -13.85
CA THR A 11 -17.10 6.53 -12.64
C THR A 11 -17.51 5.79 -11.36
N GLY A 12 -18.65 5.09 -11.37
CA GLY A 12 -19.06 4.18 -10.30
C GLY A 12 -18.06 3.05 -10.05
N LEU A 13 -17.42 2.53 -11.11
CA LEU A 13 -16.34 1.54 -11.03
C LEU A 13 -15.00 2.11 -10.52
N GLY A 14 -14.93 3.40 -10.21
CA GLY A 14 -13.74 4.05 -9.67
C GLY A 14 -12.85 4.77 -10.69
N LEU A 15 -13.28 4.90 -11.95
CA LEU A 15 -12.57 5.70 -12.95
C LEU A 15 -12.79 7.19 -12.69
N SER A 16 -11.78 8.03 -12.99
CA SER A 16 -11.99 9.47 -13.05
C SER A 16 -12.90 9.82 -14.22
N GLU A 17 -13.63 10.95 -14.12
CA GLU A 17 -14.52 11.38 -15.20
C GLU A 17 -13.79 11.54 -16.53
N HIS A 18 -12.57 12.09 -16.49
CA HIS A 18 -11.69 12.19 -17.66
C HIS A 18 -11.42 10.81 -18.29
N LYS A 19 -11.01 9.82 -17.48
CA LYS A 19 -10.69 8.48 -17.96
C LYS A 19 -11.92 7.72 -18.44
N ALA A 20 -13.08 7.94 -17.80
CA ALA A 20 -14.35 7.39 -18.25
C ALA A 20 -14.73 7.91 -19.66
N ARG A 21 -14.61 9.22 -19.89
CA ARG A 21 -14.87 9.85 -21.20
C ARG A 21 -13.89 9.36 -22.27
N GLU A 22 -12.63 9.17 -21.92
CA GLU A 22 -11.62 8.60 -22.83
C GLU A 22 -11.93 7.15 -23.18
N THR A 23 -12.30 6.34 -22.18
CA THR A 23 -12.67 4.93 -22.35
C THR A 23 -13.86 4.79 -23.31
N LEU A 24 -14.85 5.70 -23.21
CA LEU A 24 -16.02 5.73 -24.10
C LEU A 24 -15.72 5.97 -25.57
N LYS A 25 -14.57 6.58 -25.89
CA LYS A 25 -14.13 6.73 -27.28
C LYS A 25 -13.75 5.37 -27.89
N ASN A 26 -13.33 4.42 -27.06
CA ASN A 26 -13.04 3.05 -27.49
C ASN A 26 -14.30 2.19 -27.30
N ALA A 27 -15.03 1.96 -28.39
CA ALA A 27 -16.28 1.20 -28.38
C ALA A 27 -16.09 -0.25 -27.92
N ALA A 28 -15.01 -0.90 -28.34
CA ALA A 28 -14.72 -2.30 -27.97
C ALA A 28 -14.41 -2.43 -26.48
N LEU A 29 -13.50 -1.60 -25.95
CA LEU A 29 -13.18 -1.56 -24.53
C LEU A 29 -14.41 -1.20 -23.69
N SER A 30 -15.20 -0.22 -24.14
CA SER A 30 -16.42 0.18 -23.43
C SER A 30 -17.45 -0.94 -23.37
N ALA A 31 -17.64 -1.68 -24.46
CA ALA A 31 -18.53 -2.84 -24.47
C ALA A 31 -18.03 -3.93 -23.52
N GLN A 32 -16.74 -4.27 -23.58
CA GLN A 32 -16.13 -5.29 -22.73
C GLN A 32 -16.16 -4.92 -21.24
N LEU A 33 -15.97 -3.64 -20.91
CA LEU A 33 -16.05 -3.14 -19.53
C LEU A 33 -17.49 -3.16 -18.99
N ARG A 34 -18.48 -2.80 -19.82
CA ARG A 34 -19.90 -2.92 -19.44
C ARG A 34 -20.25 -4.37 -19.15
N GLU A 35 -19.85 -5.28 -20.05
CA GLU A 35 -20.09 -6.71 -19.88
C GLU A 35 -19.45 -7.25 -18.59
N ALA A 36 -18.19 -6.89 -18.34
CA ALA A 36 -17.49 -7.26 -17.11
C ALA A 36 -18.20 -6.75 -15.85
N ALA A 37 -18.69 -5.50 -15.87
CA ALA A 37 -19.42 -4.92 -14.75
C ALA A 37 -20.77 -5.63 -14.53
N THR A 38 -21.52 -5.93 -15.59
CA THR A 38 -22.78 -6.66 -15.51
C THR A 38 -22.58 -8.05 -14.90
N GLN A 39 -21.59 -8.80 -15.37
CA GLN A 39 -21.27 -10.14 -14.84
C GLN A 39 -20.78 -10.09 -13.38
N ALA A 40 -19.96 -9.10 -13.03
CA ALA A 40 -19.51 -8.90 -11.66
C ALA A 40 -20.68 -8.59 -10.71
N GLN A 41 -21.59 -7.72 -11.13
CA GLN A 41 -22.78 -7.36 -10.35
C GLN A 41 -23.71 -8.56 -10.14
N GLN A 42 -23.90 -9.39 -11.17
CA GLN A 42 -24.66 -10.64 -11.07
C GLN A 42 -24.02 -11.64 -10.08
N THR A 43 -22.69 -11.69 -10.06
CA THR A 43 -21.95 -12.61 -9.16
C THR A 43 -21.97 -12.12 -7.71
N LEU A 44 -21.83 -10.80 -7.49
CA LEU A 44 -21.79 -10.19 -6.17
C LEU A 44 -23.17 -10.06 -5.51
N GLY A 45 -24.22 -9.83 -6.31
CA GLY A 45 -25.55 -9.46 -5.80
C GLY A 45 -25.61 -8.09 -5.10
N SER A 46 -24.51 -7.34 -5.08
CA SER A 46 -24.38 -6.04 -4.43
C SER A 46 -23.70 -5.03 -5.36
N ALA A 47 -23.62 -3.77 -4.92
CA ALA A 47 -22.84 -2.75 -5.62
C ALA A 47 -21.35 -3.14 -5.69
N ILE A 48 -20.71 -2.83 -6.82
CA ILE A 48 -19.28 -3.04 -7.05
C ILE A 48 -18.51 -1.92 -6.35
N ASP A 49 -17.56 -2.27 -5.48
CA ASP A 49 -16.67 -1.28 -4.87
C ASP A 49 -15.60 -0.79 -5.85
N LYS A 50 -15.04 0.39 -5.58
CA LYS A 50 -14.07 1.05 -6.48
C LYS A 50 -12.79 0.23 -6.70
N ALA A 51 -12.35 -0.57 -5.74
CA ALA A 51 -11.13 -1.38 -5.91
C ALA A 51 -11.40 -2.53 -6.89
N THR A 52 -12.52 -3.24 -6.70
CA THR A 52 -13.00 -4.26 -7.64
C THR A 52 -13.23 -3.67 -9.03
N GLY A 53 -13.88 -2.51 -9.13
CA GLY A 53 -14.11 -1.84 -10.41
C GLY A 53 -12.83 -1.44 -11.15
N THR A 54 -11.79 -1.03 -10.42
CA THR A 54 -10.46 -0.74 -11.00
C THR A 54 -9.82 -2.01 -11.58
N LEU A 55 -9.97 -3.16 -10.92
CA LEU A 55 -9.48 -4.43 -11.45
C LEU A 55 -10.29 -4.91 -12.65
N LEU A 56 -11.62 -4.74 -12.65
CA LEU A 56 -12.48 -5.05 -13.80
C LEU A 56 -12.09 -4.22 -15.03
N TYR A 57 -11.77 -2.93 -14.84
CA TYR A 57 -11.17 -2.11 -15.90
C TYR A 57 -9.83 -2.69 -16.39
N GLY A 58 -8.99 -3.14 -15.46
CA GLY A 58 -7.74 -3.82 -15.79
C GLY A 58 -7.92 -5.10 -16.60
N VAL A 59 -8.96 -5.90 -16.34
CA VAL A 59 -9.34 -7.07 -17.14
C VAL A 59 -9.79 -6.61 -18.53
N ALA A 60 -10.77 -5.71 -18.60
CA ALA A 60 -11.37 -5.29 -19.87
C ALA A 60 -10.37 -4.62 -20.82
N SER A 61 -9.39 -3.88 -20.30
CA SER A 61 -8.39 -3.16 -21.10
C SER A 61 -7.25 -4.03 -21.63
N ARG A 62 -6.99 -5.18 -21.01
CA ARG A 62 -5.82 -6.02 -21.32
C ARG A 62 -6.15 -7.40 -21.83
N LEU A 63 -7.37 -7.89 -21.56
CA LEU A 63 -7.79 -9.20 -21.99
C LEU A 63 -8.02 -9.23 -23.50
N ARG A 64 -7.25 -10.09 -24.19
CA ARG A 64 -7.33 -10.26 -25.64
C ARG A 64 -8.37 -11.28 -26.09
N ASP A 65 -8.67 -12.26 -25.26
CA ASP A 65 -9.66 -13.31 -25.55
C ASP A 65 -10.96 -13.06 -24.76
N PRO A 66 -12.01 -12.52 -25.38
CA PRO A 66 -13.27 -12.22 -24.71
C PRO A 66 -13.95 -13.46 -24.11
N ARG A 67 -13.67 -14.67 -24.62
CA ARG A 67 -14.24 -15.93 -24.09
C ARG A 67 -13.83 -16.19 -22.64
N ARG A 68 -12.69 -15.62 -22.23
CA ARG A 68 -12.09 -15.77 -20.89
C ARG A 68 -12.59 -14.70 -19.91
N LEU A 69 -13.36 -13.73 -20.38
CA LEU A 69 -13.89 -12.65 -19.57
C LEU A 69 -14.72 -13.16 -18.38
N PRO A 70 -15.70 -14.07 -18.56
CA PRO A 70 -16.53 -14.53 -17.44
C PRO A 70 -15.74 -15.27 -16.37
N PHE A 71 -14.71 -16.02 -16.79
CA PHE A 71 -13.83 -16.73 -15.88
C PHE A 71 -13.08 -15.73 -14.97
N LEU A 72 -12.38 -14.75 -15.54
CA LEU A 72 -11.61 -13.77 -14.77
C LEU A 72 -12.49 -12.86 -13.92
N VAL A 73 -13.63 -12.42 -14.46
CA VAL A 73 -14.59 -11.57 -13.74
C VAL A 73 -15.08 -12.27 -12.47
N ARG A 74 -15.35 -13.58 -12.52
CA ARG A 74 -15.75 -14.35 -11.34
C ARG A 74 -14.68 -14.37 -10.25
N TYR A 75 -13.40 -14.47 -10.60
CA TYR A 75 -12.30 -14.42 -9.63
C TYR A 75 -12.13 -13.04 -8.99
N VAL A 76 -12.31 -11.97 -9.78
CA VAL A 76 -12.25 -10.59 -9.30
C VAL A 76 -13.46 -10.26 -8.42
N ALA A 77 -14.67 -10.63 -8.85
CA ALA A 77 -15.90 -10.44 -8.10
C ALA A 77 -15.86 -11.16 -6.74
N ASN A 78 -15.37 -12.41 -6.69
CA ASN A 78 -15.22 -13.16 -5.45
C ASN A 78 -14.00 -12.74 -4.61
N LYS A 79 -13.29 -11.67 -4.99
CA LYS A 79 -12.08 -11.16 -4.31
C LYS A 79 -10.91 -12.16 -4.18
N LYS A 80 -10.97 -13.26 -4.93
CA LYS A 80 -9.84 -14.20 -5.06
C LYS A 80 -8.64 -13.53 -5.74
N ILE A 81 -8.92 -12.65 -6.71
CA ILE A 81 -7.96 -11.73 -7.31
C ILE A 81 -8.34 -10.32 -6.85
N HIS A 82 -7.52 -9.72 -6.00
CA HIS A 82 -7.80 -8.40 -5.42
C HIS A 82 -6.60 -7.45 -5.51
N THR A 83 -5.49 -7.88 -6.12
CA THR A 83 -4.31 -7.05 -6.37
C THR A 83 -3.95 -6.96 -7.86
N GLU A 84 -3.28 -5.89 -8.24
CA GLU A 84 -2.80 -5.68 -9.62
C GLU A 84 -1.75 -6.72 -10.05
N ALA A 85 -0.95 -7.22 -9.09
CA ALA A 85 0.03 -8.28 -9.33
C ALA A 85 -0.66 -9.61 -9.69
N GLN A 86 -1.68 -10.00 -8.91
CA GLN A 86 -2.49 -11.20 -9.19
C GLN A 86 -3.23 -11.06 -10.53
N LEU A 87 -3.81 -9.89 -10.82
CA LEU A 87 -4.48 -9.65 -12.10
C LEU A 87 -3.51 -9.75 -13.29
N SER A 88 -2.31 -9.18 -13.16
CA SER A 88 -1.28 -9.27 -14.20
C SER A 88 -0.85 -10.71 -14.44
N ALA A 89 -0.68 -11.51 -13.37
CA ALA A 89 -0.37 -12.94 -13.47
C ALA A 89 -1.52 -13.74 -14.11
N ALA A 90 -2.77 -13.44 -13.77
CA ALA A 90 -3.93 -14.09 -14.35
C ALA A 90 -4.08 -13.81 -15.85
N LEU A 91 -3.83 -12.58 -16.28
CA LEU A 91 -3.83 -12.22 -17.69
C LEU A 91 -2.70 -12.90 -18.46
N GLU A 92 -1.53 -13.03 -17.84
CA GLU A 92 -0.39 -13.76 -18.41
C GLU A 92 -0.71 -15.26 -18.55
N TYR A 93 -1.29 -15.86 -17.52
CA TYR A 93 -1.67 -17.26 -17.50
C TYR A 93 -2.68 -17.59 -18.61
N VAL A 94 -3.73 -16.76 -18.74
CA VAL A 94 -4.74 -16.94 -19.78
C VAL A 94 -4.14 -16.79 -21.18
N ARG A 95 -3.11 -15.94 -21.33
CA ARG A 95 -2.40 -15.77 -22.60
C ARG A 95 -1.53 -16.97 -22.95
N SER A 96 -0.88 -17.59 -21.97
CA SER A 96 -0.03 -18.78 -22.17
C SER A 96 -0.83 -20.09 -22.30
N HIS A 97 -2.09 -20.10 -21.86
CA HIS A 97 -2.98 -21.27 -21.93
C HIS A 97 -4.21 -21.01 -22.83
N PRO A 98 -4.03 -21.04 -24.17
CA PRO A 98 -5.11 -20.74 -25.11
C PRO A 98 -6.16 -21.87 -25.23
N LEU A 99 -5.84 -23.08 -24.74
CA LEU A 99 -6.71 -24.26 -24.84
C LEU A 99 -7.66 -24.37 -23.65
N ASP A 100 -8.85 -24.92 -23.90
CA ASP A 100 -9.83 -25.27 -22.89
C ASP A 100 -9.76 -26.76 -22.52
N PRO A 101 -10.05 -27.14 -21.26
CA PRO A 101 -10.41 -26.28 -20.12
C PRO A 101 -9.17 -25.70 -19.39
N ILE A 102 -9.31 -24.54 -18.75
CA ILE A 102 -8.33 -24.05 -17.76
C ILE A 102 -8.44 -24.90 -16.51
N ASP A 103 -7.30 -25.42 -16.02
CA ASP A 103 -7.23 -26.04 -14.71
C ASP A 103 -7.31 -24.96 -13.62
N PRO A 104 -8.38 -24.94 -12.80
CA PRO A 104 -8.54 -23.94 -11.76
C PRO A 104 -7.46 -24.04 -10.67
N VAL A 105 -6.95 -25.24 -10.38
CA VAL A 105 -5.95 -25.43 -9.31
C VAL A 105 -4.61 -24.87 -9.74
N ASP A 106 -4.21 -25.15 -10.97
CA ASP A 106 -3.00 -24.61 -11.57
C ASP A 106 -3.08 -23.09 -11.72
N PHE A 107 -4.21 -22.58 -12.23
CA PHE A 107 -4.47 -21.15 -12.33
C PHE A 107 -4.39 -20.44 -10.98
N GLU A 108 -5.08 -20.96 -9.95
CA GLU A 108 -5.09 -20.36 -8.61
C GLU A 108 -3.67 -20.30 -8.02
N ARG A 109 -2.88 -21.35 -8.20
CA ARG A 109 -1.49 -21.41 -7.73
C ARG A 109 -0.60 -20.38 -8.43
N GLU A 110 -0.63 -20.32 -9.75
CA GLU A 110 0.20 -19.40 -10.54
C GLU A 110 -0.19 -17.93 -10.35
N CYS A 111 -1.48 -17.68 -10.06
CA CYS A 111 -2.00 -16.35 -9.79
C CYS A 111 -1.86 -15.91 -8.33
N GLY A 112 -1.40 -16.79 -7.44
CA GLY A 112 -1.30 -16.50 -6.01
C GLY A 112 -2.65 -16.26 -5.34
N VAL A 113 -3.68 -16.98 -5.77
CA VAL A 113 -4.99 -16.96 -5.12
C VAL A 113 -4.88 -17.64 -3.76
N GLY A 114 -5.41 -17.00 -2.72
CA GLY A 114 -5.33 -17.50 -1.35
C GLY A 114 -3.96 -17.30 -0.67
N ILE A 115 -2.98 -16.70 -1.36
CA ILE A 115 -1.72 -16.29 -0.74
C ILE A 115 -1.92 -14.92 -0.10
N GLU A 116 -2.00 -14.90 1.22
CA GLU A 116 -1.98 -13.67 2.01
C GLU A 116 -0.60 -13.48 2.62
N VAL A 117 0.06 -12.37 2.27
CA VAL A 117 1.37 -12.04 2.85
C VAL A 117 1.15 -11.33 4.17
N THR A 118 1.64 -11.92 5.26
CA THR A 118 1.48 -11.36 6.60
C THR A 118 2.53 -10.27 6.90
N PRO A 119 2.26 -9.34 7.83
CA PRO A 119 3.25 -8.34 8.24
C PRO A 119 4.57 -8.96 8.72
N GLU A 120 4.51 -10.08 9.42
CA GLU A 120 5.68 -10.79 9.96
C GLU A 120 6.55 -11.37 8.84
N GLN A 121 5.94 -11.84 7.75
CA GLN A 121 6.68 -12.29 6.57
C GLN A 121 7.40 -11.14 5.90
N ILE A 122 6.78 -9.95 5.84
CA ILE A 122 7.40 -8.74 5.30
C ILE A 122 8.57 -8.31 6.19
N GLU A 123 8.38 -8.27 7.51
CA GLU A 123 9.42 -7.95 8.49
C GLU A 123 10.64 -8.87 8.33
N ALA A 124 10.42 -10.18 8.29
CA ALA A 124 11.49 -11.17 8.13
C ALA A 124 12.22 -11.03 6.77
N ALA A 125 11.48 -10.83 5.67
CA ALA A 125 12.09 -10.66 4.35
C ALA A 125 12.94 -9.38 4.26
N VAL A 126 12.46 -8.29 4.85
CA VAL A 126 13.19 -7.02 4.93
C VAL A 126 14.42 -7.16 5.83
N GLU A 127 14.31 -7.85 6.97
CA GLU A 127 15.44 -8.10 7.87
C GLU A 127 16.55 -8.88 7.15
N VAL A 128 16.20 -9.94 6.41
CA VAL A 128 17.16 -10.71 5.62
C VAL A 128 17.88 -9.84 4.58
N ALA A 129 17.14 -8.98 3.87
CA ALA A 129 17.72 -8.05 2.90
C ALA A 129 18.67 -7.04 3.58
N ILE A 130 18.28 -6.49 4.74
CA ILE A 130 19.12 -5.57 5.51
C ILE A 130 20.38 -6.25 6.01
N GLN A 131 20.29 -7.47 6.56
CA GLN A 131 21.45 -8.20 7.06
C GLN A 131 22.46 -8.48 5.95
N ARG A 132 21.99 -8.80 4.73
CA ARG A 132 22.86 -9.01 3.57
C ARG A 132 23.66 -7.76 3.20
N HIS A 133 23.07 -6.57 3.31
CA HIS A 133 23.71 -5.29 2.95
C HIS A 133 24.22 -4.49 4.15
N ARG A 134 24.13 -5.03 5.36
CA ARG A 134 24.43 -4.34 6.62
C ARG A 134 25.77 -3.58 6.65
N PRO A 135 26.91 -4.14 6.21
CA PRO A 135 28.18 -3.41 6.25
C PRO A 135 28.15 -2.15 5.38
N GLN A 136 27.66 -2.25 4.15
CA GLN A 136 27.53 -1.12 3.23
C GLN A 136 26.51 -0.10 3.72
N LEU A 137 25.43 -0.57 4.33
CA LEU A 137 24.36 0.27 4.84
C LEU A 137 24.82 1.11 6.05
N LEU A 138 25.70 0.57 6.90
CA LEU A 138 26.32 1.32 8.01
C LEU A 138 27.34 2.36 7.53
N GLU A 139 28.10 2.04 6.48
CA GLU A 139 29.12 2.93 5.90
C GLU A 139 28.47 4.09 5.12
N GLU A 140 27.57 3.78 4.20
CA GLU A 140 26.92 4.77 3.33
C GLU A 140 25.70 5.42 3.96
N ARG A 141 25.22 4.92 5.10
CA ARG A 141 24.02 5.38 5.80
C ARG A 141 22.84 5.57 4.83
N TYR A 142 22.30 6.77 4.75
CA TYR A 142 21.14 7.10 3.92
C TYR A 142 21.46 7.38 2.46
N HIS A 143 22.74 7.38 2.07
CA HIS A 143 23.15 7.43 0.67
C HIS A 143 23.18 6.06 0.00
N PHE A 144 22.99 4.99 0.78
CA PHE A 144 22.78 3.65 0.27
C PHE A 144 21.53 3.59 -0.60
N ASN A 145 21.58 2.80 -1.67
CA ASN A 145 20.44 2.60 -2.56
C ASN A 145 19.39 1.69 -1.90
N MET A 146 18.48 2.29 -1.12
CA MET A 146 17.35 1.60 -0.47
C MET A 146 16.45 0.83 -1.46
N GLY A 147 16.51 1.17 -2.75
CA GLY A 147 15.80 0.42 -3.80
C GLY A 147 16.24 -1.03 -3.91
N LEU A 148 17.48 -1.38 -3.54
CA LEU A 148 17.94 -2.78 -3.51
C LEU A 148 17.18 -3.60 -2.47
N LEU A 149 16.99 -3.05 -1.27
CA LEU A 149 16.27 -3.73 -0.17
C LEU A 149 14.82 -4.00 -0.57
N MET A 150 14.16 -3.00 -1.15
CA MET A 150 12.79 -3.15 -1.66
C MET A 150 12.71 -4.16 -2.80
N GLY A 151 13.72 -4.18 -3.69
CA GLY A 151 13.81 -5.13 -4.79
C GLY A 151 13.94 -6.58 -4.30
N GLU A 152 14.84 -6.83 -3.34
CA GLU A 152 15.03 -8.16 -2.75
C GLU A 152 13.79 -8.63 -1.98
N ALA A 153 13.18 -7.75 -1.17
CA ALA A 153 11.96 -8.08 -0.45
C ALA A 153 10.79 -8.40 -1.40
N ARG A 154 10.65 -7.67 -2.52
CA ARG A 154 9.64 -7.98 -3.55
C ARG A 154 9.93 -9.27 -4.30
N ALA A 155 11.19 -9.61 -4.53
CA ALA A 155 11.57 -10.86 -5.15
C ALA A 155 11.21 -12.06 -4.25
N ALA A 156 11.39 -11.92 -2.93
CA ALA A 156 10.99 -12.92 -1.96
C ALA A 156 9.46 -13.01 -1.79
N LEU A 157 8.77 -11.87 -1.80
CA LEU A 157 7.33 -11.76 -1.54
C LEU A 157 6.59 -11.20 -2.75
N LYS A 158 6.46 -12.02 -3.79
CA LYS A 158 5.85 -11.64 -5.09
C LYS A 158 4.47 -10.99 -4.97
N TRP A 159 3.66 -11.43 -4.00
CA TRP A 159 2.27 -11.00 -3.82
C TRP A 159 2.07 -9.94 -2.73
N ALA A 160 3.15 -9.47 -2.11
CA ALA A 160 3.07 -8.47 -1.05
C ALA A 160 2.73 -7.08 -1.59
N ASP A 161 2.08 -6.27 -0.75
CA ASP A 161 1.89 -4.86 -1.03
C ASP A 161 3.24 -4.12 -0.96
N GLY A 162 3.64 -3.54 -2.09
CA GLY A 162 4.86 -2.75 -2.20
C GLY A 162 4.91 -1.55 -1.25
N LYS A 163 3.77 -1.01 -0.82
CA LYS A 163 3.71 0.05 0.20
C LYS A 163 4.07 -0.48 1.58
N MET A 164 3.60 -1.68 1.91
CA MET A 164 3.92 -2.34 3.18
C MET A 164 5.40 -2.70 3.24
N ILE A 165 5.97 -3.25 2.17
CA ILE A 165 7.42 -3.48 2.05
C ILE A 165 8.19 -2.18 2.25
N LYS A 166 7.78 -1.09 1.58
CA LYS A 166 8.45 0.21 1.71
C LYS A 166 8.42 0.71 3.15
N HIS A 167 7.25 0.66 3.78
CA HIS A 167 7.08 1.11 5.17
C HIS A 167 8.01 0.33 6.11
N GLU A 168 8.07 -0.99 5.95
CA GLU A 168 8.91 -1.86 6.78
C GLU A 168 10.40 -1.60 6.57
N VAL A 169 10.84 -1.44 5.31
CA VAL A 169 12.23 -1.03 4.99
C VAL A 169 12.57 0.30 5.66
N ASP A 170 11.71 1.31 5.50
CA ASP A 170 11.94 2.64 6.08
C ASP A 170 12.03 2.57 7.62
N MET A 171 11.22 1.71 8.26
CA MET A 171 11.23 1.47 9.71
C MET A 171 12.51 0.78 10.20
N GLN A 172 12.89 -0.35 9.60
CA GLN A 172 14.08 -1.10 10.05
C GLN A 172 15.38 -0.33 9.76
N VAL A 173 15.47 0.36 8.62
CA VAL A 173 16.61 1.23 8.31
C VAL A 173 16.72 2.38 9.32
N LEU A 174 15.59 3.00 9.70
CA LEU A 174 15.57 4.02 10.75
C LEU A 174 16.05 3.47 12.10
N HIS A 175 15.65 2.25 12.47
CA HIS A 175 16.13 1.59 13.69
C HIS A 175 17.64 1.32 13.64
N LEU A 176 18.17 0.91 12.49
CA LEU A 176 19.59 0.59 12.32
C LEU A 176 20.49 1.85 12.25
N LEU A 177 20.10 2.87 11.49
CA LEU A 177 20.91 4.06 11.22
C LEU A 177 20.63 5.25 12.15
N GLY A 178 19.49 5.23 12.82
CA GLY A 178 18.95 6.37 13.56
C GLY A 178 18.45 7.49 12.62
N PRO A 179 18.01 8.63 13.18
CA PRO A 179 17.47 9.73 12.37
C PRO A 179 18.51 10.29 11.39
N LYS A 180 18.04 10.74 10.22
CA LYS A 180 18.84 11.45 9.23
C LYS A 180 19.50 12.69 9.83
N ARG A 181 20.79 12.87 9.58
CA ARG A 181 21.58 14.04 9.99
C ARG A 181 21.88 14.94 8.79
N GLU A 182 22.41 16.13 9.03
CA GLU A 182 22.75 17.09 7.96
C GLU A 182 23.73 16.49 6.93
N THR A 183 24.68 15.68 7.38
CA THR A 183 25.62 14.92 6.53
C THR A 183 24.92 13.89 5.63
N ASP A 184 23.75 13.39 6.05
CA ASP A 184 22.93 12.44 5.28
C ASP A 184 22.07 13.15 4.21
N LEU A 185 21.94 14.48 4.30
CA LEU A 185 21.20 15.33 3.36
C LEU A 185 22.11 15.91 2.27
N GLU A 186 23.42 15.92 2.50
CA GLU A 186 24.42 16.28 1.50
C GLU A 186 24.40 15.24 0.38
N LYS A 187 24.12 15.67 -0.86
CA LYS A 187 24.14 14.76 -2.00
C LYS A 187 25.56 14.23 -2.19
N LYS A 188 25.74 12.90 -2.34
CA LYS A 188 27.00 12.30 -2.80
C LYS A 188 27.53 13.14 -3.98
N PRO A 189 28.82 13.55 -4.00
CA PRO A 189 29.37 14.33 -5.10
C PRO A 189 29.15 13.54 -6.40
N LYS A 190 28.31 14.10 -7.28
CA LYS A 190 28.04 13.52 -8.60
C LYS A 190 29.33 13.59 -9.41
N VAL A 191 29.86 12.44 -9.82
CA VAL A 191 30.72 12.42 -11.00
C VAL A 191 29.89 12.98 -12.16
N ALA A 192 30.36 14.09 -12.71
CA ALA A 192 29.59 14.93 -13.61
C ALA A 192 29.21 14.20 -14.91
N LYS A 193 27.90 14.03 -15.13
CA LYS A 193 27.31 14.05 -16.48
C LYS A 193 26.21 15.10 -16.51
N ALA A 194 26.21 15.85 -17.59
CA ALA A 194 25.73 17.22 -17.72
C ALA A 194 24.20 17.38 -17.85
N ARG A 195 23.71 18.48 -17.21
CA ARG A 195 22.54 19.37 -17.50
C ARG A 195 21.12 18.77 -17.68
N PRO A 196 20.04 19.58 -17.59
CA PRO A 196 19.83 20.90 -16.96
C PRO A 196 18.63 20.92 -15.98
N GLU A 197 18.41 22.10 -15.41
CA GLU A 197 17.51 22.53 -14.32
C GLU A 197 16.02 22.55 -14.69
N GLU A 198 15.11 22.39 -13.71
CA GLU A 198 13.99 23.32 -13.47
C GLU A 198 13.28 23.06 -12.11
N THR A 199 13.45 24.05 -11.24
CA THR A 199 12.50 24.80 -10.40
C THR A 199 11.30 24.15 -9.69
N GLU A 200 11.24 24.51 -8.40
CA GLU A 200 10.19 24.37 -7.40
C GLU A 200 8.79 24.84 -7.83
N GLN A 201 7.74 24.31 -7.21
CA GLN A 201 6.81 25.13 -6.41
C GLN A 201 5.86 24.32 -5.53
N ARG A 202 5.65 24.86 -4.32
CA ARG A 202 4.74 24.43 -3.26
C ARG A 202 3.31 24.89 -3.55
N ALA A 203 2.31 24.15 -3.05
CA ALA A 203 1.12 24.76 -2.46
C ALA A 203 0.36 23.74 -1.58
N ALA A 204 0.15 24.13 -0.32
CA ALA A 204 -0.74 23.50 0.65
C ALA A 204 -2.22 23.76 0.30
N LYS A 205 -3.14 22.95 0.83
CA LYS A 205 -4.37 23.42 1.49
C LYS A 205 -5.11 22.31 2.23
N ASP A 206 -5.70 22.74 3.33
CA ASP A 206 -6.29 22.05 4.46
C ASP A 206 -7.63 21.33 4.25
N ALA A 207 -7.89 20.53 5.27
CA ALA A 207 -9.08 19.80 5.72
C ALA A 207 -10.45 20.47 5.59
N VAL A 208 -11.49 19.62 5.49
CA VAL A 208 -12.79 19.79 6.18
C VAL A 208 -13.32 18.42 6.64
N GLU A 209 -13.84 18.39 7.86
CA GLU A 209 -14.41 17.29 8.65
C GLU A 209 -15.95 17.44 8.75
N ASN A 210 -16.70 16.32 8.82
CA ASN A 210 -17.90 16.13 9.67
C ASN A 210 -18.35 14.64 9.59
N GLY A 211 -18.49 13.88 10.69
CA GLY A 211 -19.70 13.70 11.54
C GLY A 211 -20.57 12.52 11.03
N GLU A 212 -21.10 11.52 11.74
CA GLU A 212 -21.41 11.22 13.16
C GLU A 212 -21.67 9.69 13.37
N ALA A 213 -21.51 9.23 14.62
CA ALA A 213 -22.20 8.20 15.43
C ALA A 213 -22.63 6.80 14.89
N ALA A 214 -22.22 5.72 15.61
CA ALA A 214 -23.08 4.82 16.40
C ALA A 214 -22.29 3.57 16.88
N GLY A 215 -22.51 3.16 18.13
CA GLY A 215 -21.67 2.21 18.85
C GLY A 215 -21.95 0.73 18.62
N GLN A 216 -20.91 -0.09 18.78
CA GLN A 216 -20.95 -1.53 19.07
C GLN A 216 -19.72 -1.88 19.94
N ALA A 217 -19.85 -2.88 20.82
CA ALA A 217 -18.80 -3.28 21.76
C ALA A 217 -17.55 -3.78 21.01
N LEU A 218 -16.44 -3.04 21.15
CA LEU A 218 -15.18 -3.28 20.45
C LEU A 218 -14.30 -4.31 21.18
N SER A 219 -13.50 -5.04 20.41
CA SER A 219 -12.48 -5.95 20.96
C SER A 219 -11.36 -5.16 21.68
N LEU A 220 -10.65 -5.78 22.63
CA LEU A 220 -9.59 -5.16 23.42
C LEU A 220 -8.52 -4.44 22.56
N MET A 221 -8.22 -4.98 21.38
CA MET A 221 -7.29 -4.39 20.40
C MET A 221 -7.82 -3.10 19.77
N GLU A 222 -9.13 -3.00 19.52
CA GLU A 222 -9.77 -1.79 19.03
C GLU A 222 -9.94 -0.74 20.13
N GLN A 223 -10.15 -1.18 21.37
CA GLN A 223 -10.18 -0.31 22.54
C GLN A 223 -8.82 0.34 22.83
N LEU A 224 -7.72 -0.30 22.42
CA LEU A 224 -6.36 0.24 22.57
C LEU A 224 -5.88 1.10 21.39
N ARG A 225 -6.69 1.24 20.31
CA ARG A 225 -6.37 2.17 19.22
C ARG A 225 -6.43 3.61 19.73
N GLY A 226 -5.47 4.43 19.28
CA GLY A 226 -5.31 5.82 19.76
C GLY A 226 -6.57 6.69 19.68
N GLU A 227 -7.46 6.44 18.71
CA GLU A 227 -8.74 7.14 18.57
C GLU A 227 -9.76 6.78 19.66
N ALA A 228 -9.82 5.51 20.09
CA ALA A 228 -10.74 5.06 21.13
C ALA A 228 -10.40 5.63 22.51
N LEU A 229 -9.11 5.87 22.78
CA LEU A 229 -8.59 6.41 24.03
C LEU A 229 -8.29 7.92 23.99
N LYS A 230 -8.62 8.60 22.88
CA LYS A 230 -8.29 10.02 22.64
C LYS A 230 -6.81 10.34 22.85
N PHE A 231 -5.91 9.41 22.56
CA PHE A 231 -4.49 9.71 22.57
C PHE A 231 -4.16 10.70 21.47
N HIS A 232 -3.32 11.69 21.78
CA HIS A 232 -2.79 12.58 20.75
C HIS A 232 -2.01 11.75 19.71
N LYS A 233 -2.12 12.16 18.44
CA LYS A 233 -1.30 11.60 17.37
C LYS A 233 0.19 11.72 17.76
N PRO A 234 1.03 10.70 17.50
CA PRO A 234 2.47 10.79 17.76
C PRO A 234 3.06 12.08 17.17
N GLY A 235 3.65 12.92 18.03
CA GLY A 235 4.19 14.24 17.66
C GLY A 235 3.27 15.45 17.87
N ALA A 236 2.00 15.26 18.26
CA ALA A 236 1.03 16.33 18.50
C ALA A 236 0.94 16.78 19.98
N HIS A 237 2.01 16.63 20.76
CA HIS A 237 2.03 17.13 22.14
C HIS A 237 2.13 18.66 22.18
N PRO A 238 1.24 19.36 22.91
CA PRO A 238 1.40 20.79 23.19
C PRO A 238 2.69 21.00 23.98
N LEU A 239 3.60 21.81 23.44
CA LEU A 239 4.82 22.19 24.16
C LEU A 239 4.45 23.18 25.28
N PRO A 240 4.69 22.87 26.57
CA PRO A 240 4.66 23.92 27.59
C PRO A 240 5.81 24.89 27.30
N ALA A 241 5.53 26.19 27.38
CA ALA A 241 6.48 27.26 27.12
C ALA A 241 7.59 27.33 28.19
N ARG A 242 8.55 26.41 28.14
CA ARG A 242 9.91 26.59 28.67
C ARG A 242 10.81 25.50 28.12
N THR A 243 12.01 25.90 27.72
CA THR A 243 13.14 25.08 27.23
C THR A 243 13.01 24.47 25.82
N GLN A 244 13.79 25.06 24.91
CA GLN A 244 14.15 24.53 23.60
C GLN A 244 14.58 23.05 23.71
N ARG A 245 13.75 22.13 23.21
CA ARG A 245 14.21 20.79 22.87
C ARG A 245 14.56 20.78 21.38
N HIS A 246 15.78 20.32 21.08
CA HIS A 246 16.31 20.20 19.73
C HIS A 246 15.32 19.46 18.78
N PRO A 247 15.27 19.83 17.48
CA PRO A 247 14.42 19.19 16.47
C PRO A 247 14.60 17.65 16.38
N ALA A 248 15.71 17.12 16.87
CA ALA A 248 15.96 15.67 17.03
C ALA A 248 14.91 14.94 17.90
N HIS A 249 14.27 15.61 18.86
CA HIS A 249 13.25 14.98 19.71
C HIS A 249 11.90 14.81 19.00
N ARG A 250 11.58 15.67 18.03
CA ARG A 250 10.37 15.58 17.22
C ARG A 250 10.47 14.44 16.19
N ALA A 251 11.65 14.28 15.57
CA ALA A 251 11.94 13.18 14.64
C ALA A 251 11.94 11.79 15.32
N ARG A 252 12.28 11.71 16.61
CA ARG A 252 12.23 10.46 17.38
C ARG A 252 10.82 9.98 17.74
N GLN A 253 9.84 10.88 17.83
CA GLN A 253 8.48 10.55 18.29
C GLN A 253 7.46 10.39 17.16
N SER A 254 7.77 10.86 15.95
CA SER A 254 6.80 10.92 14.86
C SER A 254 6.35 9.54 14.33
N HIS A 255 7.01 8.43 14.68
CA HIS A 255 6.74 7.10 14.10
C HIS A 255 6.57 5.96 15.13
N GLN A 256 6.40 6.24 16.43
CA GLN A 256 6.21 5.15 17.41
C GLN A 256 5.32 5.53 18.60
N LEU A 257 4.30 4.71 18.86
CA LEU A 257 3.60 4.63 20.14
C LEU A 257 4.49 3.86 21.13
N GLN A 258 5.46 4.53 21.75
CA GLN A 258 6.22 3.93 22.85
C GLN A 258 5.45 4.11 24.16
N LEU A 259 4.71 3.07 24.57
CA LEU A 259 4.27 2.92 25.95
C LEU A 259 5.51 2.60 26.82
N ARG A 260 6.08 3.62 27.46
CA ARG A 260 7.03 3.39 28.54
C ARG A 260 6.24 2.95 29.78
N LEU A 261 6.22 1.64 30.05
CA LEU A 261 6.01 1.13 31.41
C LEU A 261 7.21 1.58 32.27
N ARG A 262 7.16 2.84 32.73
CA ARG A 262 8.20 3.43 33.57
C ARG A 262 8.04 2.90 35.00
N GLN A 263 8.95 2.00 35.38
CA GLN A 263 9.75 2.14 36.61
C GLN A 263 9.02 2.69 37.86
N GLY A 264 7.91 2.06 38.24
CA GLY A 264 7.26 2.27 39.55
C GLY A 264 7.57 1.18 40.58
N GLN A 265 8.09 0.02 40.15
CA GLN A 265 8.22 -1.15 41.03
C GLN A 265 9.63 -1.41 41.58
N GLN A 266 10.65 -0.65 41.16
CA GLN A 266 12.04 -0.84 41.64
C GLN A 266 12.51 0.13 42.72
N ARG A 267 11.61 0.95 43.31
CA ARG A 267 11.97 1.89 44.39
C ARG A 267 11.45 1.53 45.79
N HIS A 268 10.78 0.38 45.95
CA HIS A 268 10.33 -0.09 47.27
C HIS A 268 11.11 -1.29 47.84
N LEU A 269 12.19 -1.74 47.18
CA LEU A 269 12.99 -2.88 47.66
C LEU A 269 14.38 -2.49 48.23
N LEU A 270 14.68 -1.20 48.39
CA LEU A 270 15.95 -0.71 48.93
C LEU A 270 15.83 0.11 50.23
N SER A 271 14.69 0.01 50.95
CA SER A 271 14.56 0.58 52.30
C SER A 271 14.19 -0.45 53.37
N ALA A 272 14.49 -1.73 53.12
CA ALA A 272 14.33 -2.81 54.09
C ALA A 272 15.59 -3.69 54.08
N LEU A 273 16.72 -3.07 54.41
CA LEU A 273 17.92 -3.68 54.98
C LEU A 273 18.54 -2.65 55.93
#